data_AF-A0A510HFS2-F1
#
_entry.id   AF-A0A510HFS2-F1
#
_cell.length_a   1.000
_cell.length_b   1.000
_cell.length_c   1.000
_cell.angle_alpha   90.00
_cell.angle_beta   90.00
_cell.angle_gamma   90.00
#
_symmetry.space_group_name_H-M   'P 1'
#
loop_
_entity.id
_entity.type
_entity.pdbx_description
1 polymer ?
#
loop_
_entity_poly.entity_id
_entity_poly.type
_entity_poly.pdbx_seq_one_letter_code
_entity_poly.pdbx_strand_id
1 'polypeptide(L)'
;MRGTIGEALERLILLQIGAAAATRDKVEEIVERLVEQGRVEREEGRTLVDQVLRRARERSSGARSLVDSSMQQGLRSAGLPTREDYEDLLFRVEQLEHRVRMLEGRSSEPPSAGGPEGVTGPGGEPPREGPETPPGL
;
A
#
# COMPACT_ATOMS: atom_id res chain seq x y z
N MET A 1 34.02 -9.25 7.82
CA MET A 1 33.19 -8.15 8.37
C MET A 1 33.26 -8.18 9.89
N ARG A 2 34.01 -7.28 10.55
CA ARG A 2 34.10 -7.23 12.04
C ARG A 2 34.14 -5.82 12.66
N GLY A 3 34.33 -4.74 11.90
CA GLY A 3 34.35 -3.37 12.43
C GLY A 3 32.98 -2.72 12.65
N THR A 4 31.99 -3.09 11.83
CA THR A 4 30.68 -2.39 11.73
C THR A 4 29.89 -2.31 13.04
N ILE A 5 30.01 -3.30 13.92
CA ILE A 5 29.27 -3.34 15.20
C ILE A 5 29.89 -2.35 16.21
N GLY A 6 31.22 -2.21 16.23
CA GLY A 6 31.91 -1.23 17.09
C GLY A 6 31.61 0.20 16.66
N GLU A 7 31.73 0.49 15.36
CA GLU A 7 31.38 1.80 14.79
C GLU A 7 29.91 2.17 15.04
N ALA A 8 28.99 1.20 14.94
CA ALA A 8 27.58 1.43 15.21
C ALA A 8 27.33 1.79 16.68
N LEU A 9 27.98 1.11 17.62
CA LEU A 9 27.87 1.40 19.05
C LEU A 9 28.44 2.78 19.41
N GLU A 10 29.61 3.14 18.88
CA GLU A 10 30.22 4.46 19.08
C GLU A 10 29.31 5.59 18.55
N ARG A 11 28.78 5.43 17.32
CA ARG A 11 27.80 6.37 16.74
C ARG A 11 26.53 6.48 17.56
N LEU A 12 26.05 5.38 18.17
CA LEU A 12 24.84 5.37 19.00
C LEU A 12 25.08 6.08 20.34
N ILE A 13 26.25 5.91 20.96
CA ILE A 13 26.67 6.66 22.16
C ILE A 13 26.79 8.15 21.86
N LEU A 14 27.45 8.52 20.75
CA LEU A 14 27.55 9.91 20.30
C LEU A 14 26.19 10.52 19.99
N LEU A 15 25.26 9.75 19.41
CA LEU A 15 23.89 10.18 19.15
C LEU A 15 23.10 10.40 20.46
N GLN A 16 23.27 9.56 21.48
CA GLN A 16 22.66 9.77 22.80
C GLN A 16 23.19 11.03 23.48
N ILE A 17 24.50 11.25 23.47
CA ILE A 17 25.12 12.48 24.02
C ILE A 17 24.64 13.72 23.25
N GLY A 18 24.60 13.64 21.91
CA GLY A 18 24.10 14.72 21.06
C GLY A 18 22.61 15.02 21.26
N ALA A 19 21.77 14.00 21.45
CA ALA A 19 20.35 14.15 21.74
C ALA A 19 20.12 14.81 23.11
N ALA A 20 20.85 14.38 24.15
CA ALA A 20 20.82 15.03 25.46
C ALA A 20 21.31 16.50 25.40
N ALA A 21 22.36 16.78 24.63
CA ALA A 21 22.88 18.12 24.42
C ALA A 21 21.95 19.04 23.61
N ALA A 22 21.06 18.46 22.79
CA ALA A 22 20.06 19.19 21.99
C ALA A 22 18.71 19.38 22.71
N THR A 23 18.58 18.99 23.98
CA THR A 23 17.38 19.28 24.79
C THR A 23 17.25 20.76 25.10
N ARG A 24 16.00 21.23 25.34
CA ARG A 24 15.73 22.63 25.73
C ARG A 24 16.55 23.02 26.96
N ASP A 25 16.44 22.21 28.00
CA ASP A 25 17.03 22.44 29.31
C ASP A 25 18.56 22.58 29.22
N LYS A 26 19.22 21.77 28.37
CA LYS A 26 20.67 21.86 28.16
C LYS A 26 21.08 23.05 27.29
N VAL A 27 20.26 23.45 26.32
CA VAL A 27 20.48 24.69 25.55
C VAL A 27 20.33 25.91 26.46
N GLU A 28 19.35 25.90 27.37
CA GLU A 28 19.15 26.96 28.37
C GLU A 28 20.32 27.03 29.36
N GLU A 29 20.79 25.90 29.93
CA GLU A 29 21.99 25.85 30.78
C GLU A 29 23.24 26.39 30.05
N ILE A 30 23.47 26.00 28.80
CA ILE A 30 24.63 26.46 28.02
C ILE A 30 24.58 27.97 27.81
N VAL A 31 23.40 28.54 27.57
CA VAL A 31 23.22 29.98 27.40
C VAL A 31 23.30 30.74 28.72
N GLU A 32 22.74 30.21 29.81
CA GLU A 32 22.82 30.86 31.13
C GLU A 32 24.27 31.00 31.58
N ARG A 33 25.11 29.96 31.41
CA ARG A 33 26.55 30.05 31.66
C ARG A 33 27.28 31.08 30.76
N LEU A 34 26.79 31.36 29.56
CA LEU A 34 27.34 32.42 28.70
C LEU A 34 26.96 33.82 29.21
N VAL A 35 25.78 33.97 29.83
CA VAL A 35 25.35 35.20 30.50
C VAL A 35 26.12 35.39 31.82
N GLU A 36 26.32 34.34 32.62
CA GLU A 36 27.16 34.36 33.84
C GLU A 36 28.62 34.76 33.53
N GLN A 37 29.16 34.29 32.41
CA GLN A 37 30.50 34.67 31.93
C GLN A 37 30.56 36.08 31.30
N GLY A 38 29.44 36.83 31.29
CA GLY A 38 29.38 38.18 30.70
C GLY A 38 29.59 38.20 29.18
N ARG A 39 29.34 37.10 28.47
CA ARG A 39 29.59 36.95 27.02
C ARG A 39 28.37 37.22 26.15
N VAL A 40 27.19 37.29 26.77
CA VAL A 40 25.86 37.48 26.17
C VAL A 40 25.00 38.23 27.18
N GLU A 41 24.16 39.18 26.77
CA GLU A 41 23.21 39.80 27.70
C GLU A 41 22.01 38.88 28.03
N ARG A 42 21.38 39.08 29.19
CA ARG A 42 20.27 38.24 29.65
C ARG A 42 19.03 38.28 28.71
N GLU A 43 18.84 39.36 27.96
CA GLU A 43 17.78 39.46 26.94
C GLU A 43 18.16 38.76 25.63
N GLU A 44 19.40 38.93 25.16
CA GLU A 44 19.92 38.21 24.00
C GLU A 44 19.91 36.69 24.22
N GLY A 45 20.26 36.22 25.43
CA GLY A 45 20.30 34.80 25.76
C GLY A 45 18.98 34.08 25.47
N ARG A 46 17.85 34.65 25.90
CA ARG A 46 16.51 34.08 25.59
C ARG A 46 16.27 33.99 24.08
N THR A 47 16.70 35.00 23.32
CA THR A 47 16.60 35.03 21.86
C THR A 47 17.48 33.98 21.19
N LEU A 48 18.66 33.69 21.75
CA LEU A 48 19.55 32.62 21.27
C LEU A 48 18.96 31.22 21.50
N VAL A 49 18.36 30.96 22.67
CA VAL A 49 17.69 29.67 22.97
C VAL A 49 16.61 29.38 21.92
N ASP A 50 15.68 30.31 21.70
CA ASP A 50 14.59 30.10 20.73
C ASP A 50 15.10 30.04 19.28
N GLN A 51 16.17 30.78 18.92
CA GLN A 51 16.81 30.63 17.62
C GLN A 51 17.43 29.24 17.41
N VAL A 52 18.08 28.68 18.44
CA VAL A 52 18.67 27.32 18.38
C VAL A 52 17.57 26.27 18.27
N LEU A 53 16.54 26.34 19.12
CA LEU A 53 15.41 25.40 19.10
C LEU A 53 14.61 25.47 17.79
N ARG A 54 14.43 26.67 17.21
CA ARG A 54 13.77 26.83 15.91
C ARG A 54 14.59 26.20 14.79
N ARG A 55 15.89 26.51 14.68
CA ARG A 55 16.79 25.91 13.68
C ARG A 55 16.91 24.39 13.83
N ALA A 56 16.86 23.86 15.06
CA ALA A 56 16.86 22.42 15.31
C ALA A 56 15.60 21.75 14.75
N ARG A 57 14.41 22.35 14.94
CA ARG A 57 13.14 21.85 14.37
C ARG A 57 13.15 21.90 12.85
N GLU A 58 13.55 23.03 12.26
CA GLU A 58 13.69 23.22 10.81
C GLU A 58 14.61 22.17 10.17
N ARG A 59 15.77 21.88 10.80
CA ARG A 59 16.69 20.85 10.32
C ARG A 59 16.17 19.43 10.52
N SER A 60 15.49 19.15 11.63
CA SER A 60 14.97 17.82 11.94
C SER A 60 13.86 17.35 11.00
N SER A 61 13.01 18.25 10.49
CA SER A 61 11.96 17.88 9.51
C SER A 61 12.56 17.48 8.17
N GLY A 62 13.52 18.27 7.65
CA GLY A 62 14.27 17.94 6.44
C GLY A 62 15.08 16.64 6.57
N ALA A 63 15.78 16.46 7.70
CA ALA A 63 16.51 15.22 7.98
C ALA A 63 15.58 14.00 8.05
N ARG A 64 14.38 14.14 8.65
CA ARG A 64 13.41 13.04 8.74
C ARG A 64 12.88 12.62 7.37
N SER A 65 12.53 13.57 6.50
CA SER A 65 12.12 13.28 5.11
C SER A 65 13.18 12.51 4.32
N LEU A 66 14.46 12.89 4.48
CA LEU A 66 15.59 12.18 3.85
C LEU A 66 15.79 10.76 4.43
N VAL A 67 15.61 10.59 5.75
CA VAL A 67 15.68 9.28 6.41
C VAL A 67 14.53 8.37 5.98
N ASP A 68 13.29 8.87 5.98
CA ASP A 68 12.10 8.09 5.59
C ASP A 68 12.22 7.65 4.11
N SER A 69 12.67 8.56 3.23
CA SER A 69 12.93 8.24 1.81
C SER A 69 14.03 7.17 1.65
N SER A 70 15.13 7.30 2.39
CA SER A 70 16.24 6.35 2.37
C SER A 70 15.85 4.98 2.96
N MET A 71 15.01 4.97 3.99
CA MET A 71 14.45 3.74 4.56
C MET A 71 13.52 3.05 3.58
N GLN A 72 12.57 3.75 2.94
CA GLN A 72 11.74 3.15 1.90
C GLN A 72 12.57 2.60 0.73
N GLN A 73 13.60 3.34 0.29
CA GLN A 73 14.54 2.86 -0.73
C GLN A 73 15.22 1.56 -0.27
N GLY A 74 15.72 1.52 0.96
CA GLY A 74 16.36 0.35 1.56
C GLY A 74 15.44 -0.86 1.73
N LEU A 75 14.20 -0.68 2.21
CA LEU A 75 13.22 -1.76 2.35
C LEU A 75 12.86 -2.36 0.98
N ARG A 76 12.58 -1.51 -0.02
CA ARG A 76 12.34 -1.95 -1.41
C ARG A 76 13.55 -2.70 -1.98
N SER A 77 14.77 -2.21 -1.75
CA SER A 77 16.01 -2.88 -2.16
C SER A 77 16.30 -4.20 -1.41
N ALA A 78 15.76 -4.37 -0.20
CA ALA A 78 15.82 -5.61 0.57
C ALA A 78 14.73 -6.63 0.19
N GLY A 79 13.87 -6.30 -0.79
CA GLY A 79 12.75 -7.16 -1.19
C GLY A 79 11.59 -7.21 -0.20
N LEU A 80 11.52 -6.28 0.75
CA LEU A 80 10.41 -6.15 1.68
C LEU A 80 9.30 -5.28 1.03
N PRO A 81 8.12 -5.84 0.70
CA PRO A 81 7.02 -5.05 0.19
C PRO A 81 6.53 -4.07 1.25
N THR A 82 6.11 -2.89 0.82
CA THR A 82 5.45 -1.91 1.69
C THR A 82 4.00 -2.31 1.95
N ARG A 83 3.32 -1.59 2.85
CA ARG A 83 1.88 -1.77 3.07
C ARG A 83 1.06 -1.41 1.83
N GLU A 84 1.51 -0.43 1.05
CA GLU A 84 0.88 -0.01 -0.20
C GLU A 84 0.94 -1.15 -1.24
N ASP A 85 2.11 -1.77 -1.43
CA ASP A 85 2.28 -2.95 -2.29
C ASP A 85 1.36 -4.13 -1.88
N TYR A 86 1.10 -4.29 -0.57
CA TYR A 86 0.20 -5.34 -0.05
C TYR A 86 -1.28 -5.04 -0.31
N GLU A 87 -1.71 -3.78 -0.12
CA GLU A 87 -3.09 -3.35 -0.38
C GLU A 87 -3.41 -3.38 -1.89
N ASP A 88 -2.44 -3.03 -2.76
CA ASP A 88 -2.52 -3.22 -4.21
C ASP A 88 -2.61 -4.70 -4.61
N LEU A 89 -1.86 -5.59 -3.94
CA LEU A 89 -1.99 -7.04 -4.17
C LEU A 89 -3.39 -7.55 -3.79
N LEU A 90 -3.92 -7.12 -2.63
CA LEU A 90 -5.23 -7.53 -2.14
C LEU A 90 -6.34 -7.12 -3.11
N PHE A 91 -6.35 -5.85 -3.55
CA PHE A 91 -7.32 -5.36 -4.53
C PHE A 91 -7.23 -6.06 -5.90
N ARG A 92 -6.04 -6.52 -6.30
CA ARG A 92 -5.86 -7.34 -7.50
C ARG A 92 -6.37 -8.78 -7.33
N VAL A 93 -6.28 -9.35 -6.13
CA VAL A 93 -6.87 -10.66 -5.80
C VAL A 93 -8.39 -10.60 -5.81
N GLU A 94 -9.00 -9.61 -5.15
CA GLU A 94 -10.46 -9.43 -5.13
C GLU A 94 -11.06 -9.30 -6.55
N GLN A 95 -10.40 -8.54 -7.43
CA GLN A 95 -10.78 -8.44 -8.85
C GLN A 95 -10.63 -9.76 -9.61
N LEU A 96 -9.62 -10.56 -9.31
CA LEU A 96 -9.44 -11.90 -9.90
C LEU A 96 -10.55 -12.84 -9.44
N GLU A 97 -10.85 -12.89 -8.13
CA GLU A 97 -11.95 -13.69 -7.58
C GLU A 97 -13.31 -13.30 -8.18
N HIS A 98 -13.59 -12.00 -8.29
CA HIS A 98 -14.81 -11.52 -8.92
C HIS A 98 -14.90 -11.96 -10.40
N ARG A 99 -13.80 -11.85 -11.16
CA ARG A 99 -13.75 -12.28 -12.56
C ARG A 99 -13.90 -13.79 -12.73
N VAL A 100 -13.32 -14.59 -11.83
CA VAL A 100 -13.49 -16.05 -11.79
C VAL A 100 -14.94 -16.41 -11.52
N ARG A 101 -15.56 -15.83 -10.48
CA ARG A 101 -16.99 -16.03 -10.16
C ARG A 101 -17.92 -15.68 -11.33
N MET A 102 -17.60 -14.60 -12.05
CA MET A 102 -18.32 -14.20 -13.28
C MET A 102 -18.06 -15.10 -14.49
N LEU A 103 -17.03 -15.95 -14.49
CA LEU A 103 -16.79 -16.98 -15.53
C LEU A 103 -17.47 -18.31 -15.15
N GLU A 104 -17.45 -18.69 -13.87
CA GLU A 104 -18.10 -19.89 -13.34
C GLU A 104 -19.63 -19.77 -13.42
N GLY A 105 -20.20 -18.61 -13.09
CA GLY A 105 -21.64 -18.34 -13.25
C GLY A 105 -22.11 -18.44 -14.70
N ARG A 106 -21.34 -17.89 -15.66
CA ARG A 106 -21.66 -18.03 -17.09
C ARG A 106 -21.44 -19.45 -17.65
N SER A 107 -20.67 -20.28 -16.95
CA SER A 107 -20.49 -21.70 -17.29
C SER A 107 -21.61 -22.59 -16.74
N SER A 108 -22.58 -22.04 -15.99
CA SER A 108 -23.66 -22.79 -15.33
C SER A 108 -25.09 -22.32 -15.69
N GLU A 109 -25.23 -21.34 -16.60
CA GLU A 109 -26.53 -20.88 -17.09
C GLU A 109 -26.97 -21.70 -18.33
N PRO A 110 -28.07 -22.46 -18.28
CA PRO A 110 -28.57 -23.22 -19.43
C PRO A 110 -29.17 -22.28 -20.49
N PRO A 111 -29.11 -22.64 -21.79
CA PRO A 111 -29.49 -21.74 -22.88
C PRO A 111 -31.00 -21.44 -22.90
N SER A 112 -31.39 -20.32 -22.31
CA SER A 112 -32.75 -19.78 -22.39
C SER A 112 -32.95 -19.03 -23.72
N ALA A 113 -33.53 -19.71 -24.70
CA ALA A 113 -33.95 -19.12 -25.98
C ALA A 113 -35.26 -19.76 -26.47
N GLY A 114 -36.40 -19.21 -26.04
CA GLY A 114 -37.71 -19.59 -26.57
C GLY A 114 -38.00 -18.91 -27.92
N GLY A 115 -38.38 -19.70 -28.93
CA GLY A 115 -38.93 -19.23 -30.20
C GLY A 115 -40.42 -19.61 -30.31
N PRO A 116 -41.35 -18.67 -30.64
CA PRO A 116 -42.79 -18.90 -30.44
C PRO A 116 -43.54 -19.29 -31.72
N GLU A 117 -43.56 -20.58 -32.09
CA GLU A 117 -44.49 -21.10 -33.11
C GLU A 117 -45.26 -22.33 -32.61
N GLY A 118 -46.35 -22.06 -31.87
CA GLY A 118 -47.39 -23.03 -31.57
C GLY A 118 -48.68 -22.69 -32.30
N VAL A 119 -48.94 -23.35 -33.44
CA VAL A 119 -50.22 -23.29 -34.15
C VAL A 119 -50.73 -24.69 -34.50
N THR A 120 -51.65 -25.18 -33.68
CA THR A 120 -52.42 -26.42 -33.91
C THR A 120 -53.71 -26.11 -34.67
N GLY A 121 -54.07 -26.97 -35.64
CA GLY A 121 -55.32 -26.89 -36.42
C GLY A 121 -55.78 -28.29 -36.88
N PRO A 122 -57.06 -28.70 -36.70
CA PRO A 122 -57.50 -30.09 -36.91
C PRO A 122 -58.44 -30.34 -38.12
N GLY A 123 -58.59 -31.62 -38.50
CA GLY A 123 -59.37 -32.15 -39.64
C GLY A 123 -58.46 -33.00 -40.55
N GLY A 124 -58.78 -34.22 -41.01
CA GLY A 124 -60.00 -34.71 -41.68
C GLY A 124 -59.75 -34.66 -43.20
N GLU A 125 -59.82 -35.72 -44.02
CA GLU A 125 -60.49 -37.04 -43.94
C GLU A 125 -59.83 -38.03 -44.97
N PRO A 126 -59.86 -39.37 -44.78
CA PRO A 126 -59.31 -40.38 -45.73
C PRO A 126 -60.42 -41.14 -46.51
N PRO A 127 -60.17 -42.27 -47.21
CA PRO A 127 -59.16 -42.62 -48.23
C PRO A 127 -59.83 -42.99 -49.59
N ARG A 128 -59.07 -43.38 -50.66
CA ARG A 128 -59.33 -44.38 -51.74
C ARG A 128 -58.07 -44.47 -52.64
N GLU A 129 -57.71 -45.53 -53.37
CA GLU A 129 -57.96 -46.99 -53.36
C GLU A 129 -56.79 -47.66 -54.13
N GLY A 130 -56.65 -48.99 -54.08
CA GLY A 130 -55.60 -49.76 -54.80
C GLY A 130 -55.98 -50.11 -56.26
N PRO A 131 -55.45 -51.20 -56.86
CA PRO A 131 -54.53 -52.24 -56.34
C PRO A 131 -53.18 -52.18 -57.13
N GLU A 132 -52.29 -53.18 -57.33
CA GLU A 132 -52.29 -54.65 -57.19
C GLU A 132 -50.95 -55.24 -56.67
N THR A 133 -51.02 -56.52 -56.33
CA THR A 133 -49.97 -57.56 -56.12
C THR A 133 -50.73 -58.91 -56.31
N PRO A 134 -50.15 -60.14 -56.42
CA PRO A 134 -48.83 -60.59 -55.98
C PRO A 134 -48.06 -61.49 -57.01
N PRO A 135 -47.66 -62.77 -56.80
CA PRO A 135 -46.25 -63.11 -56.54
C PRO A 135 -45.66 -64.30 -57.34
N GLY A 136 -44.40 -64.65 -57.04
CA GLY A 136 -43.77 -65.94 -57.36
C GLY A 136 -42.29 -65.79 -57.76
N LEU A 137 -41.35 -66.62 -57.31
CA LEU A 137 -41.42 -67.78 -56.39
C LEU A 137 -40.12 -67.88 -55.57
#